data_AF-Q8VP51-F1
#
_entry.id   AF-Q8VP51-F1
#
_cell.length_a   1.000
_cell.length_b   1.000
_cell.length_c   1.000
_cell.angle_alpha   90.00
_cell.angle_beta   90.00
_cell.angle_gamma   90.00
#
_symmetry.space_group_name_H-M   'P 1'
#
loop_
_entity.id
_entity.type
_entity.pdbx_description
1 polymer ?
#
loop_
_entity_poly.entity_id
_entity_poly.type
_entity_poly.pdbx_seq_one_letter_code
_entity_poly.pdbx_strand_id
1 'polypeptide(L)'
;IDRNGRLLATDIATYSLFAEPRRIIDVDETIELISTVLPKLDFQEIYKRLKSKSGFSWIQRGLTPKQKQQIMALGIPGIGFRTEIRRFYPGGSVASHILGMVNVDNQGIAGMEKYIDDAGLSVLRTSGLTTDMSLNPVQLSIDVRVQTIVRDELIKAMKIYK
;
A
#
# COMPACT_ATOMS: atom_id res chain seq x y z
N ILE A 1 14.78 -10.08 -2.16
CA ILE A 1 15.18 -11.12 -1.18
C ILE A 1 16.59 -10.84 -0.68
N ASP A 2 16.96 -11.37 0.49
CA ASP A 2 18.32 -11.30 1.03
C ASP A 2 19.24 -12.32 0.33
N ARG A 3 20.53 -12.31 0.67
CA ARG A 3 21.52 -13.21 0.06
C ARG A 3 21.23 -14.71 0.28
N ASN A 4 20.40 -15.05 1.27
CA ASN A 4 19.99 -16.42 1.61
C ASN A 4 18.56 -16.73 1.16
N GLY A 5 17.94 -15.87 0.34
CA GLY A 5 16.57 -16.08 -0.16
C GLY A 5 15.46 -15.65 0.79
N ARG A 6 15.75 -15.00 1.93
CA ARG A 6 14.70 -14.49 2.82
C ARG A 6 13.98 -13.30 2.23
N LEU A 7 12.67 -13.21 2.47
CA LEU A 7 11.85 -12.09 2.02
C LEU A 7 12.28 -10.79 2.72
N LEU A 8 12.52 -9.77 1.90
CA LEU A 8 12.85 -8.41 2.34
C LEU A 8 11.73 -7.42 2.01
N ALA A 9 11.19 -7.54 0.80
CA ALA A 9 10.00 -6.85 0.32
C ALA A 9 9.23 -7.80 -0.60
N THR A 10 7.90 -7.68 -0.64
CA THR A 10 7.02 -8.45 -1.50
C THR A 10 5.77 -7.64 -1.83
N ASP A 11 5.06 -8.04 -2.87
CA ASP A 11 3.87 -7.38 -3.33
C ASP A 11 2.64 -8.12 -2.82
N ILE A 12 1.72 -7.38 -2.21
CA ILE A 12 0.47 -7.94 -1.69
C ILE A 12 -0.69 -7.29 -2.45
N ALA A 13 -1.62 -8.12 -2.94
CA ALA A 13 -2.87 -7.64 -3.50
C ALA A 13 -3.74 -7.03 -2.39
N THR A 14 -4.13 -5.78 -2.59
CA THR A 14 -5.01 -5.00 -1.73
C THR A 14 -6.17 -4.43 -2.55
N TYR A 15 -7.16 -3.85 -1.87
CA TYR A 15 -8.31 -3.27 -2.53
C TYR A 15 -8.49 -1.81 -2.14
N SER A 16 -8.80 -0.96 -3.11
CA SER A 16 -9.08 0.45 -2.88
C SER A 16 -10.54 0.72 -3.16
N LEU A 17 -11.24 1.19 -2.13
CA LEU A 17 -12.65 1.54 -2.16
C LEU A 17 -12.82 2.93 -2.76
N PHE A 18 -13.68 3.01 -3.75
CA PHE A 18 -14.11 4.26 -4.35
C PHE A 18 -15.63 4.37 -4.33
N ALA A 19 -16.11 5.60 -4.49
CA ALA A 19 -17.50 5.93 -4.68
C ALA A 19 -17.70 6.69 -6.00
N GLU A 20 -18.88 6.52 -6.56
CA GLU A 20 -19.45 7.30 -7.66
C GLU A 20 -20.61 8.12 -7.07
N PRO A 21 -20.35 9.34 -6.55
CA PRO A 21 -21.35 10.14 -5.81
C PRO A 21 -22.71 10.27 -6.51
N ARG A 22 -22.72 10.35 -7.83
CA ARG A 22 -23.95 10.45 -8.65
C ARG A 22 -24.85 9.22 -8.60
N ARG A 23 -24.35 8.08 -8.13
CA ARG A 23 -25.08 6.81 -8.02
C ARG A 23 -25.41 6.44 -6.58
N ILE A 24 -25.00 7.26 -5.62
CA ILE A 24 -25.35 7.10 -4.22
C ILE A 24 -26.73 7.70 -4.01
N ILE A 25 -27.63 6.91 -3.42
CA ILE A 25 -29.03 7.31 -3.16
C ILE A 25 -29.10 8.11 -1.87
N ASP A 26 -28.58 7.54 -0.78
CA ASP A 26 -28.52 8.16 0.53
C ASP A 26 -27.06 8.19 1.01
N VAL A 27 -26.53 9.42 1.14
CA VAL A 27 -25.14 9.64 1.56
C VAL A 27 -24.98 9.41 3.06
N ASP A 28 -25.99 9.75 3.86
CA ASP A 28 -25.95 9.60 5.31
C ASP A 28 -25.96 8.10 5.67
N GLU A 29 -26.84 7.30 5.05
CA GLU A 29 -26.88 5.84 5.21
C GLU A 29 -25.57 5.19 4.73
N THR A 30 -25.05 5.61 3.57
CA THR A 30 -23.80 5.07 3.02
C THR A 30 -22.63 5.24 4.00
N ILE A 31 -22.52 6.41 4.64
CA ILE A 31 -21.46 6.68 5.60
C ILE A 31 -21.64 5.86 6.86
N GLU A 32 -22.86 5.76 7.38
CA GLU A 32 -23.16 4.95 8.55
C GLU A 32 -22.76 3.48 8.31
N LEU A 33 -23.16 2.91 7.17
CA LEU A 33 -22.81 1.54 6.80
C LEU A 33 -21.29 1.35 6.65
N ILE A 34 -20.60 2.24 5.94
CA ILE A 34 -19.14 2.16 5.78
C ILE A 34 -18.41 2.28 7.14
N SER A 35 -18.94 3.10 8.05
CA SER A 35 -18.35 3.33 9.38
C SER A 35 -18.26 2.05 10.22
N THR A 36 -19.21 1.11 10.03
CA THR A 36 -19.22 -0.17 10.74
C THR A 36 -18.00 -1.04 10.43
N VAL A 37 -17.45 -0.92 9.22
CA VAL A 37 -16.27 -1.68 8.78
C VAL A 37 -14.98 -0.86 8.90
N LEU A 38 -15.07 0.46 8.70
CA LEU A 38 -13.94 1.37 8.65
C LEU A 38 -14.09 2.52 9.67
N PRO A 39 -13.99 2.24 10.98
CA PRO A 39 -14.30 3.21 12.04
C PRO A 39 -13.29 4.36 12.17
N LYS A 40 -12.13 4.26 11.52
CA LYS A 40 -11.04 5.26 11.60
C LYS A 40 -11.07 6.29 10.47
N LEU A 41 -12.09 6.26 9.62
CA LEU A 41 -12.22 7.19 8.50
C LEU A 41 -12.64 8.58 8.96
N ASP A 42 -12.18 9.61 8.26
CA ASP A 42 -12.72 10.96 8.39
C ASP A 42 -14.05 11.05 7.64
N PHE A 43 -15.13 10.76 8.35
CA PHE A 43 -16.47 10.77 7.79
C PHE A 43 -16.94 12.17 7.38
N GLN A 44 -16.44 13.23 8.00
CA GLN A 44 -16.81 14.59 7.60
C GLN A 44 -16.22 14.94 6.24
N GLU A 45 -14.97 14.55 6.00
CA GLU A 45 -14.34 14.75 4.70
C GLU A 45 -15.03 13.90 3.62
N ILE A 46 -15.30 12.63 3.91
CA ILE A 46 -15.99 11.75 2.97
C ILE A 46 -17.38 12.28 2.65
N TYR A 47 -18.15 12.72 3.65
CA TYR A 47 -19.47 13.30 3.44
C TYR A 47 -19.47 14.47 2.46
N LYS A 48 -18.53 15.41 2.63
CA LYS A 48 -18.38 16.54 1.71
C LYS A 48 -18.06 16.07 0.29
N ARG A 49 -17.21 15.05 0.15
CA ARG A 49 -16.86 14.47 -1.15
C ARG A 49 -18.04 13.73 -1.79
N LEU A 50 -18.83 12.99 -1.02
CA LEU A 50 -19.99 12.23 -1.50
C LEU A 50 -21.21 13.12 -1.80
N LYS A 51 -21.37 14.27 -1.13
CA LYS A 51 -22.36 15.28 -1.51
C LYS A 51 -21.97 16.11 -2.75
N SER A 52 -20.71 16.04 -3.17
CA SER A 52 -20.26 16.74 -4.37
C SER A 52 -20.82 16.09 -5.64
N LYS A 53 -20.92 16.85 -6.75
CA LYS A 53 -21.32 16.32 -8.07
C LYS A 53 -20.19 15.57 -8.80
N SER A 54 -19.15 15.14 -8.08
CA SER A 54 -18.03 14.40 -8.67
C SER A 54 -18.51 13.06 -9.25
N GLY A 55 -17.89 12.63 -10.35
CA GLY A 55 -18.14 11.30 -10.91
C GLY A 55 -17.44 10.19 -10.12
N PHE A 56 -16.38 10.53 -9.39
CA PHE A 56 -15.50 9.57 -8.73
C PHE A 56 -14.89 10.16 -7.45
N SER A 57 -14.78 9.37 -6.39
CA SER A 57 -14.11 9.75 -5.16
C SER A 57 -13.43 8.56 -4.50
N TRP A 58 -12.17 8.72 -4.11
CA TRP A 58 -11.47 7.74 -3.28
C TRP A 58 -11.97 7.84 -1.83
N ILE A 59 -12.41 6.70 -1.27
CA ILE A 59 -12.81 6.59 0.13
C ILE A 59 -11.62 6.11 0.97
N GLN A 60 -11.10 4.92 0.65
CA GLN A 60 -10.03 4.29 1.41
C GLN A 60 -9.19 3.40 0.49
N ARG A 61 -7.86 3.51 0.59
CA ARG A 61 -6.93 2.59 -0.08
C ARG A 61 -6.42 1.51 0.87
N GLY A 62 -6.00 0.38 0.30
CA GLY A 62 -5.30 -0.68 1.04
C GLY A 62 -6.19 -1.50 1.97
N LEU A 63 -7.45 -1.73 1.58
CA LEU A 63 -8.36 -2.62 2.29
C LEU A 63 -7.89 -4.08 2.21
N THR A 64 -8.11 -4.78 3.32
CA THR A 64 -7.94 -6.24 3.37
C THR A 64 -9.06 -6.96 2.62
N PRO A 65 -8.83 -8.21 2.17
CA PRO A 65 -9.89 -9.02 1.56
C PRO A 65 -11.14 -9.15 2.44
N LYS A 66 -10.95 -9.27 3.76
CA LYS A 66 -12.05 -9.33 4.74
C LYS A 66 -12.86 -8.03 4.76
N GLN A 67 -12.21 -6.88 4.83
CA GLN A 67 -12.90 -5.58 4.81
C GLN A 67 -13.65 -5.36 3.49
N LYS A 68 -13.06 -5.72 2.34
CA LYS A 68 -13.75 -5.68 1.05
C LYS A 68 -15.03 -6.52 1.10
N GLN A 69 -14.94 -7.77 1.56
CA GLN A 69 -16.10 -8.66 1.62
C GLN A 69 -17.20 -8.10 2.53
N GLN A 70 -16.83 -7.56 3.70
CA GLN A 70 -17.78 -6.94 4.62
C GLN A 70 -18.50 -5.76 3.97
N ILE A 71 -17.76 -4.85 3.32
CA ILE A 71 -18.34 -3.67 2.66
C ILE A 71 -19.21 -4.08 1.46
N MET A 72 -18.77 -5.08 0.69
CA MET A 72 -19.56 -5.61 -0.43
C MET A 72 -20.88 -6.22 0.05
N ALA A 73 -20.90 -6.86 1.22
CA ALA A 73 -22.10 -7.43 1.82
C ALA A 73 -23.12 -6.38 2.28
N LEU A 74 -22.71 -5.11 2.46
CA LEU A 74 -23.61 -4.01 2.82
C LEU A 74 -24.51 -3.57 1.65
N GLY A 75 -24.22 -4.00 0.41
CA GLY A 75 -25.09 -3.75 -0.74
C GLY A 75 -25.23 -2.28 -1.13
N ILE A 76 -24.27 -1.43 -0.76
CA ILE A 76 -24.34 0.02 -0.98
C ILE A 76 -24.25 0.33 -2.48
N PRO A 77 -25.22 1.05 -3.07
CA PRO A 77 -25.16 1.45 -4.46
C PRO A 77 -24.12 2.56 -4.68
N GLY A 78 -23.43 2.51 -5.83
CA GLY A 78 -22.47 3.56 -6.21
C GLY A 78 -21.11 3.46 -5.53
N ILE A 79 -20.80 2.39 -4.79
CA ILE A 79 -19.43 2.09 -4.35
C ILE A 79 -18.82 0.96 -5.19
N GLY A 80 -17.50 0.95 -5.28
CA GLY A 80 -16.76 -0.08 -6.00
C GLY A 80 -15.35 -0.28 -5.46
N PHE A 81 -14.67 -1.30 -5.97
CA PHE A 81 -13.32 -1.64 -5.57
C PHE A 81 -12.40 -1.69 -6.77
N ARG A 82 -11.20 -1.14 -6.61
CA ARG A 82 -10.09 -1.35 -7.53
C ARG A 82 -9.06 -2.25 -6.85
N THR A 83 -8.61 -3.29 -7.55
CA THR A 83 -7.47 -4.09 -7.08
C THR A 83 -6.20 -3.28 -7.26
N GLU A 84 -5.42 -3.16 -6.19
CA GLU A 84 -4.14 -2.46 -6.18
C GLU A 84 -3.08 -3.36 -5.56
N ILE A 85 -1.88 -3.34 -6.13
CA ILE A 85 -0.74 -4.00 -5.53
C ILE A 85 -0.17 -3.04 -4.49
N ARG A 86 0.25 -3.54 -3.33
CA ARG A 86 0.97 -2.73 -2.33
C ARG A 86 2.24 -3.43 -1.90
N ARG A 87 3.33 -2.68 -1.85
CA ARG A 87 4.61 -3.17 -1.33
C ARG A 87 4.55 -3.40 0.18
N PHE A 88 4.98 -4.59 0.60
CA PHE A 88 5.05 -5.02 2.00
C PHE A 88 6.48 -5.40 2.38
N TYR A 89 6.93 -4.96 3.56
CA TYR A 89 8.29 -5.15 4.07
C TYR A 89 8.25 -5.96 5.38
N PRO A 90 8.41 -7.30 5.34
CA PRO A 90 8.29 -8.16 6.52
C PRO A 90 9.27 -7.80 7.66
N GLY A 91 10.48 -7.37 7.31
CA GLY A 91 11.50 -6.95 8.28
C GLY A 91 11.28 -5.54 8.85
N GLY A 92 10.24 -4.83 8.41
CA GLY A 92 9.93 -3.47 8.83
C GLY A 92 11.15 -2.55 8.80
N SER A 93 11.55 -2.06 9.97
CA SER A 93 12.66 -1.11 10.10
C SER A 93 14.06 -1.73 9.96
N VAL A 94 14.21 -3.06 10.02
CA VAL A 94 15.53 -3.73 10.06
C VAL A 94 16.44 -3.32 8.91
N ALA A 95 15.90 -3.30 7.70
CA ALA A 95 16.62 -2.95 6.48
C ALA A 95 16.02 -1.74 5.76
N SER A 96 15.24 -0.89 6.45
CA SER A 96 14.46 0.18 5.81
C SER A 96 15.32 1.20 5.05
N HIS A 97 16.53 1.51 5.53
CA HIS A 97 17.44 2.43 4.82
C HIS A 97 18.06 1.80 3.57
N ILE A 98 18.29 0.49 3.57
CA ILE A 98 18.87 -0.24 2.44
C ILE A 98 17.79 -0.45 1.38
N LEU A 99 16.63 -0.99 1.79
CA LEU A 99 15.50 -1.23 0.90
C LEU A 99 14.92 0.09 0.37
N GLY A 100 14.77 1.08 1.25
CA GLY A 100 14.02 2.29 0.96
C GLY A 100 12.52 2.06 1.04
N MET A 101 11.76 2.77 0.21
CA MET A 101 10.30 2.70 0.20
C MET A 101 9.75 3.03 -1.19
N VAL A 102 8.47 2.71 -1.39
CA VAL A 102 7.70 3.10 -2.57
C VAL A 102 6.62 4.12 -2.21
N ASN A 103 6.16 4.89 -3.18
CA ASN A 103 5.00 5.78 -3.02
C ASN A 103 3.65 5.04 -3.15
N VAL A 104 2.55 5.79 -3.11
CA VAL A 104 1.18 5.27 -3.22
C VAL A 104 0.86 4.61 -4.55
N ASP A 105 1.69 4.84 -5.58
CA ASP A 105 1.56 4.29 -6.93
C ASP A 105 2.61 3.19 -7.19
N ASN A 106 3.22 2.63 -6.14
CA ASN A 106 4.31 1.63 -6.18
C ASN A 106 5.52 2.05 -7.03
N GLN A 107 5.89 3.33 -7.00
CA GLN A 107 7.14 3.82 -7.57
C GLN A 107 8.19 3.93 -6.47
N GLY A 108 9.40 3.46 -6.75
CA GLY A 108 10.50 3.48 -5.79
C GLY A 108 11.00 4.90 -5.56
N ILE A 109 10.96 5.39 -4.31
CA ILE A 109 11.38 6.77 -3.99
C ILE A 109 12.67 6.85 -3.19
N ALA A 110 13.12 5.75 -2.59
CA ALA A 110 14.38 5.69 -1.87
C ALA A 110 15.03 4.30 -1.96
N GLY A 111 16.31 4.22 -1.59
CA GLY A 111 17.05 2.97 -1.42
C GLY A 111 17.10 2.09 -2.68
N MET A 112 17.13 0.78 -2.46
CA MET A 112 17.08 -0.20 -3.54
C MET A 112 15.80 -0.15 -4.36
N GLU A 113 14.65 0.19 -3.76
CA GLU A 113 13.39 0.32 -4.51
C GLU A 113 13.51 1.38 -5.60
N LYS A 114 14.07 2.56 -5.29
CA LYS A 114 14.31 3.60 -6.30
C LYS A 114 15.32 3.17 -7.36
N TYR A 115 16.44 2.57 -6.93
CA TYR A 115 17.45 2.09 -7.87
C TYR A 115 16.88 1.10 -8.89
N ILE A 116 16.06 0.14 -8.43
CA ILE A 116 15.40 -0.83 -9.31
C ILE A 116 14.40 -0.14 -10.25
N ASP A 117 13.67 0.86 -9.73
CA ASP A 117 12.72 1.62 -10.54
C ASP A 117 13.42 2.39 -11.67
N ASP A 118 14.53 3.05 -11.35
CA ASP A 118 15.35 3.82 -12.28
C ASP A 118 16.09 2.90 -13.28
N ALA A 119 16.56 1.73 -12.84
CA ALA A 119 17.41 0.81 -13.61
C ALA A 119 16.69 0.04 -14.75
N GLY A 120 15.38 0.23 -14.93
CA GLY A 120 14.68 -0.35 -16.08
C GLY A 120 13.16 -0.40 -15.96
N LEU A 121 12.61 -0.26 -14.76
CA LEU A 121 11.16 -0.34 -14.56
C LEU A 121 10.45 0.94 -15.07
N SER A 122 11.07 2.10 -14.91
CA SER A 122 10.57 3.41 -15.38
C SER A 122 10.38 3.44 -16.89
N VAL A 123 11.34 2.92 -17.67
CA VAL A 123 11.29 2.94 -19.15
C VAL A 123 10.13 2.06 -19.65
N LEU A 124 9.96 0.88 -19.05
CA LEU A 124 8.89 -0.04 -19.42
C LEU A 124 7.50 0.50 -19.05
N ARG A 125 7.34 1.12 -17.86
CA ARG A 125 6.07 1.76 -17.43
C ARG A 125 5.66 2.89 -18.37
N THR A 126 6.63 3.70 -18.80
CA THR A 126 6.38 4.85 -19.69
C THR A 126 5.98 4.43 -21.11
N SER A 127 6.38 3.24 -21.55
CA SER A 127 6.00 2.68 -22.87
C SER A 127 4.64 1.98 -22.88
N GLY A 128 3.92 1.90 -21.75
CA GLY A 128 2.57 1.31 -21.68
C GLY A 128 2.51 -0.23 -21.79
N LEU A 129 3.64 -0.92 -21.63
CA LEU A 129 3.78 -2.37 -21.81
C LEU A 129 3.71 -3.18 -20.49
N THR A 130 3.41 -2.55 -19.35
CA THR A 130 3.64 -3.14 -18.02
C THR A 130 2.44 -3.81 -17.36
N THR A 131 1.45 -4.30 -18.09
CA THR A 131 0.30 -4.93 -17.42
C THR A 131 0.65 -6.27 -16.76
N ASP A 132 1.56 -7.08 -17.31
CA ASP A 132 1.75 -8.47 -16.84
C ASP A 132 3.17 -9.04 -17.00
N MET A 133 4.19 -8.39 -16.40
CA MET A 133 5.52 -9.01 -16.29
C MET A 133 5.89 -9.29 -14.84
N SER A 134 5.89 -10.58 -14.49
CA SER A 134 6.49 -11.08 -13.26
C SER A 134 8.00 -10.88 -13.36
N LEU A 135 8.52 -9.87 -12.66
CA LEU A 135 9.96 -9.67 -12.54
C LEU A 135 10.54 -10.77 -11.66
N ASN A 136 11.68 -11.31 -12.08
CA ASN A 136 12.45 -12.22 -11.24
C ASN A 136 12.81 -11.52 -9.91
N PRO A 137 12.80 -12.23 -8.77
CA PRO A 137 13.16 -11.64 -7.49
C PRO A 137 14.57 -11.05 -7.51
N VAL A 138 14.71 -9.79 -7.12
CA VAL A 138 16.02 -9.15 -6.94
C VAL A 138 16.65 -9.65 -5.64
N GLN A 139 17.84 -10.25 -5.76
CA GLN A 139 18.63 -10.72 -4.62
C GLN A 139 19.64 -9.66 -4.20
N LEU A 140 19.59 -9.26 -2.92
CA LEU A 140 20.54 -8.32 -2.33
C LEU A 140 21.72 -9.05 -1.69
N SER A 141 22.82 -8.33 -1.52
CA SER A 141 24.03 -8.84 -0.85
C SER A 141 23.88 -8.95 0.68
N ILE A 142 22.85 -8.33 1.27
CA ILE A 142 22.66 -8.30 2.72
C ILE A 142 22.20 -9.66 3.26
N ASP A 143 22.60 -9.97 4.49
CA ASP A 143 22.01 -11.04 5.31
C ASP A 143 21.11 -10.41 6.36
N VAL A 144 19.81 -10.71 6.35
CA VAL A 144 18.86 -10.08 7.26
C VAL A 144 19.13 -10.41 8.73
N ARG A 145 19.75 -11.57 9.03
CA ARG A 145 20.11 -11.95 10.41
C ARG A 145 21.23 -11.06 10.94
N VAL A 146 22.28 -10.89 10.15
CA VAL A 146 23.42 -10.04 10.50
C VAL A 146 22.94 -8.59 10.62
N GLN A 147 22.13 -8.12 9.68
CA GLN A 147 21.55 -6.78 9.70
C GLN A 147 20.71 -6.53 10.97
N THR A 148 19.96 -7.54 11.43
CA THR A 148 19.17 -7.46 12.67
C THR A 148 20.08 -7.28 13.89
N ILE A 149 21.13 -8.09 14.00
CA ILE A 149 22.09 -8.01 15.11
C ILE A 149 22.77 -6.63 15.14
N VAL A 150 23.25 -6.16 13.99
CA VAL A 150 23.90 -4.84 13.87
C VAL A 150 22.95 -3.72 14.31
N ARG A 151 21.70 -3.77 13.87
CA ARG A 151 20.68 -2.79 14.25
C ARG A 151 20.41 -2.81 15.75
N ASP A 152 20.26 -3.98 16.35
CA ASP A 152 19.94 -4.11 17.76
C ASP A 152 21.08 -3.58 18.64
N GLU A 153 22.32 -3.92 18.32
CA GLU A 153 23.49 -3.39 19.03
C GLU A 153 23.65 -1.88 18.85
N LEU A 154 23.41 -1.35 17.65
CA LEU A 154 23.42 0.09 17.40
C LEU A 154 22.35 0.82 18.24
N ILE A 155 21.12 0.30 18.27
CA ILE A 155 20.03 0.89 19.05
C ILE A 155 20.33 0.85 20.55
N LYS A 156 20.92 -0.25 21.05
CA LYS A 156 21.35 -0.35 22.46
C LYS A 156 22.41 0.70 22.78
N ALA A 157 23.45 0.80 21.96
CA ALA A 157 24.52 1.79 22.14
C ALA A 157 23.96 3.22 22.12
N MET A 158 23.09 3.55 21.17
CA MET A 158 22.45 4.87 21.10
C MET A 158 21.58 5.21 22.32
N LYS A 159 21.04 4.22 23.04
CA LYS A 159 20.32 4.45 24.30
C LYS A 159 21.25 4.68 25.48
N ILE A 160 22.40 4.01 25.49
CA ILE A 160 23.38 4.09 26.58
C ILE A 160 24.12 5.44 26.54
N TYR A 161 24.50 5.89 25.35
CA TYR A 161 25.32 7.09 25.15
C TYR A 161 24.51 8.32 24.70
N LYS A 162 23.23 8.39 25.09
CA LYS A 162 22.35 9.52 24.77
C LYS A 162 22.45 10.65 25.78
#